data_AF-B7FXC4-F1
#
_entry.id   AF-B7FXC4-F1
#
_cell.length_a   1.000
_cell.length_b   1.000
_cell.length_c   1.000
_cell.angle_alpha   90.00
_cell.angle_beta   90.00
_cell.angle_gamma   90.00
#
_symmetry.space_group_name_H-M   'P 1'
#
loop_
_entity.id
_entity.type
_entity.pdbx_description
1 polymer ?
#
loop_
_entity_poly.entity_id
_entity_poly.type
_entity_poly.pdbx_seq_one_letter_code
_entity_poly.pdbx_strand_id
1 'polypeptide(L)'
;MAEKTASNSSHESPLSALQEPQEIANALVRLAASLKAMASSNASAVSTGNSPRITYYRSLPPVVSQAYDLLQQGAALVHGTSTKYTLVGKIDRSDQPNLAQDLLQGCQLIGTACIICHEPASGCGVSARSHILQAARAIVNTTLQLVLSFIDESALEENVGAQKTGAVWSSCDVVLSKTVPLGNRNAIRRDLFTYIMECNETMTEFQDLIDLGPSSAEEVSANNHSETNEHGIVEVEDDGWDAFLQGQDSQFTMDELPVAVASLALVKCSRGSLNVTLQACEAAARDETSLAEFQEQGCQDRCDWICQLVEKARAVGDGMTDLGACMYPPLNLDELLAQIERQTTCIETVVLHILDASLVHGILELPDDVTELVSKVQSALATRQREALEAIVQAKAYR
;
A
#
# COMPACT_ATOMS: atom_id res chain seq x y z
N MET A 1 15.09 66.32 45.03
CA MET A 1 16.06 65.22 45.17
C MET A 1 15.57 64.29 46.26
N ALA A 2 15.00 63.14 45.87
CA ALA A 2 15.00 61.83 46.54
C ALA A 2 13.83 61.02 45.98
N GLU A 3 14.16 59.90 45.35
CA GLU A 3 13.35 59.09 44.45
C GLU A 3 12.40 58.11 45.14
N LYS A 4 11.32 57.85 44.40
CA LYS A 4 10.44 56.67 44.44
C LYS A 4 11.22 55.36 44.55
N THR A 5 10.72 54.44 45.38
CA THR A 5 10.86 53.00 45.16
C THR A 5 9.46 52.37 45.25
N ALA A 6 8.90 52.08 44.09
CA ALA A 6 7.71 51.24 43.96
C ALA A 6 8.17 49.80 43.82
N SER A 7 7.75 48.94 44.74
CA SER A 7 7.96 47.50 44.70
C SER A 7 7.08 46.89 43.61
N ASN A 8 7.70 46.43 42.53
CA ASN A 8 7.04 45.65 41.48
C ASN A 8 7.40 44.18 41.73
N SER A 9 6.48 43.42 42.34
CA SER A 9 6.61 41.96 42.49
C SER A 9 6.11 41.29 41.22
N SER A 10 7.03 40.98 40.31
CA SER A 10 6.77 40.11 39.17
C SER A 10 6.63 38.67 39.65
N HIS A 11 5.40 38.19 39.68
CA HIS A 11 5.07 36.77 39.68
C HIS A 11 5.55 36.19 38.34
N GLU A 12 6.73 35.58 38.33
CA GLU A 12 7.16 34.71 37.23
C GLU A 12 6.30 33.44 37.25
N SER A 13 5.54 33.26 36.18
CA SER A 13 4.84 32.00 35.87
C SER A 13 5.89 30.98 35.36
N PRO A 14 5.79 29.68 35.68
CA PRO A 14 6.79 28.68 35.28
C PRO A 14 6.59 28.31 33.80
N LEU A 15 7.10 29.14 32.90
CA LEU A 15 7.17 28.87 31.47
C LEU A 15 8.34 27.92 31.20
N SER A 16 7.98 26.65 30.94
CA SER A 16 8.71 25.64 30.15
C SER A 16 10.24 25.76 30.11
N ALA A 17 10.93 24.95 30.92
CA ALA A 17 12.32 24.62 30.64
C ALA A 17 12.42 24.08 29.19
N LEU A 18 13.16 24.78 28.34
CA LEU A 18 13.41 24.38 26.96
C LEU A 18 14.08 23.01 26.96
N GLN A 19 13.44 22.01 26.36
CA GLN A 19 14.03 20.68 26.20
C GLN A 19 15.16 20.77 25.17
N GLU A 20 16.29 20.11 25.44
CA GLU A 20 17.39 20.07 24.49
C GLU A 20 16.94 19.34 23.21
N PRO A 21 17.42 19.74 22.02
CA PRO A 21 17.09 19.07 20.74
C PRO A 21 17.27 17.55 20.77
N GLN A 22 18.24 17.05 21.55
CA GLN A 22 18.47 15.63 21.77
C GLN A 22 17.30 14.93 22.50
N GLU A 23 16.69 15.58 23.49
CA GLU A 23 15.51 15.04 24.19
C GLU A 23 14.31 14.92 23.26
N ILE A 24 14.14 15.90 22.38
CA ILE A 24 13.09 15.92 21.36
C ILE A 24 13.32 14.79 20.34
N ALA A 25 14.54 14.62 19.85
CA ALA A 25 14.89 13.49 19.00
C ALA A 25 14.60 12.15 19.69
N ASN A 26 14.95 12.00 20.97
CA ASN A 26 14.65 10.80 21.75
C ASN A 26 13.14 10.56 21.93
N ALA A 27 12.33 11.62 22.07
CA ALA A 27 10.87 11.52 22.10
C ALA A 27 10.31 11.05 20.75
N LEU A 28 10.81 11.60 19.64
CA LEU A 28 10.43 11.18 18.29
C LEU A 28 10.84 9.73 18.01
N VAL A 29 12.02 9.29 18.45
CA VAL A 29 12.45 7.88 18.36
C VAL A 29 11.48 6.95 19.10
N ARG A 30 11.10 7.31 20.32
CA ARG A 30 10.11 6.52 21.10
C ARG A 30 8.76 6.46 20.40
N LEU A 31 8.29 7.59 19.86
CA LEU A 31 7.04 7.64 19.11
C LEU A 31 7.12 6.76 17.85
N ALA A 32 8.19 6.88 17.06
CA ALA A 32 8.41 6.06 15.87
C ALA A 32 8.43 4.55 16.21
N ALA A 33 9.07 4.17 17.32
CA ALA A 33 9.08 2.80 17.81
C ALA A 33 7.68 2.31 18.21
N SER A 34 6.89 3.12 18.91
CA SER A 34 5.49 2.80 19.26
C SER A 34 4.61 2.63 18.02
N LEU A 35 4.73 3.52 17.02
CA LEU A 35 4.01 3.37 15.75
C LEU A 35 4.43 2.11 15.00
N LYS A 36 5.73 1.74 15.03
CA LYS A 36 6.23 0.49 14.44
C LYS A 36 5.66 -0.73 15.16
N ALA A 37 5.60 -0.72 16.49
CA ALA A 37 5.02 -1.81 17.27
C ALA A 37 3.52 -2.01 16.97
N MET A 38 2.76 -0.91 16.81
CA MET A 38 1.36 -0.99 16.37
C MET A 38 1.22 -1.65 14.99
N ALA A 39 2.14 -1.38 14.06
CA ALA A 39 2.10 -1.99 12.73
C ALA A 39 2.31 -3.51 12.79
N SER A 40 3.26 -3.95 13.60
CA SER A 40 3.49 -5.38 13.85
C SER A 40 2.27 -6.05 14.50
N SER A 41 1.62 -5.37 15.45
CA SER A 41 0.37 -5.87 16.06
C SER A 41 -0.76 -5.98 15.03
N ASN A 42 -0.90 -5.02 14.13
CA ASN A 42 -1.93 -5.05 13.09
C ASN A 42 -1.69 -6.19 12.09
N ALA A 43 -0.44 -6.39 11.66
CA ALA A 43 -0.06 -7.51 10.80
C ALA A 43 -0.28 -8.88 11.47
N SER A 44 0.05 -8.99 12.76
CA SER A 44 -0.20 -10.23 13.52
C SER A 44 -1.69 -10.52 13.74
N ALA A 45 -2.53 -9.49 13.86
CA ALA A 45 -3.97 -9.67 13.98
C ALA A 45 -4.57 -10.28 12.70
N VAL A 46 -4.07 -9.85 11.54
CA VAL A 46 -4.44 -10.39 10.22
C VAL A 46 -4.04 -11.86 10.11
N SER A 47 -2.79 -12.22 10.44
CA SER A 47 -2.31 -13.60 10.30
C SER A 47 -2.94 -14.60 11.26
N THR A 48 -3.43 -14.15 12.41
CA THR A 48 -4.05 -15.00 13.44
C THR A 48 -5.57 -15.10 13.32
N GLY A 49 -6.19 -14.44 12.33
CA GLY A 49 -7.64 -14.38 12.18
C GLY A 49 -8.36 -13.53 13.24
N ASN A 50 -7.60 -12.81 14.07
CA ASN A 50 -8.12 -11.87 15.08
C ASN A 50 -8.17 -10.43 14.54
N SER A 51 -8.49 -10.28 13.26
CA SER A 51 -8.59 -8.97 12.62
C SER A 51 -9.61 -8.08 13.34
N PRO A 52 -9.28 -6.80 13.61
CA PRO A 52 -10.22 -5.86 14.20
C PRO A 52 -11.49 -5.79 13.35
N ARG A 53 -12.62 -6.09 13.99
CA ARG A 53 -13.93 -6.08 13.34
C ARG A 53 -14.28 -4.65 12.94
N ILE A 54 -14.73 -4.47 11.70
CA ILE A 54 -15.37 -3.22 11.33
C ILE A 54 -16.71 -3.15 12.06
N THR A 55 -17.04 -1.99 12.59
CA THR A 55 -18.37 -1.74 13.17
C THR A 55 -19.12 -0.67 12.42
N TYR A 56 -18.52 -0.07 11.38
CA TYR A 56 -19.15 0.94 10.52
C TYR A 56 -18.53 0.83 9.12
N TYR A 57 -19.31 0.53 8.08
CA TYR A 57 -18.77 0.47 6.73
C TYR A 57 -18.86 1.84 6.04
N ARG A 58 -20.07 2.43 5.95
CA ARG A 58 -20.28 3.73 5.25
C ARG A 58 -20.09 4.96 6.13
N SER A 59 -20.45 4.87 7.41
CA SER A 59 -20.43 6.00 8.33
C SER A 59 -19.06 6.17 8.99
N LEU A 60 -18.73 7.41 9.33
CA LEU A 60 -17.54 7.74 10.09
C LEU A 60 -17.97 8.10 11.52
N PRO A 61 -17.59 7.31 12.54
CA PRO A 61 -17.93 7.62 13.92
C PRO A 61 -17.35 8.97 14.36
N PRO A 62 -18.04 9.73 15.24
CA PRO A 62 -17.54 11.03 15.69
C PRO A 62 -16.13 10.97 16.29
N VAL A 63 -15.83 9.92 17.06
CA VAL A 63 -14.49 9.69 17.64
C VAL A 63 -13.41 9.51 16.56
N VAL A 64 -13.74 8.83 15.47
CA VAL A 64 -12.83 8.63 14.33
C VAL A 64 -12.70 9.92 13.53
N SER A 65 -13.79 10.68 13.34
CA SER A 65 -13.73 12.00 12.71
C SER A 65 -12.78 12.93 13.46
N GLN A 66 -12.88 12.97 14.79
CA GLN A 66 -11.97 13.74 15.63
C GLN A 66 -10.51 13.26 15.49
N ALA A 67 -10.28 11.96 15.35
CA ALA A 67 -8.94 11.44 15.09
C ALA A 67 -8.38 11.93 13.74
N TYR A 68 -9.20 11.97 12.68
CA TYR A 68 -8.77 12.56 11.40
C TYR A 68 -8.49 14.06 11.51
N ASP A 69 -9.25 14.80 12.31
CA ASP A 69 -8.98 16.22 12.56
C ASP A 69 -7.64 16.41 13.29
N LEU A 70 -7.34 15.59 14.30
CA LEU A 70 -6.03 15.58 14.98
C LEU A 70 -4.89 15.23 14.02
N LEU A 71 -5.12 14.27 13.12
CA LEU A 71 -4.15 13.90 12.09
C LEU A 71 -3.85 15.08 11.15
N GLN A 72 -4.88 15.78 10.69
CA GLN A 72 -4.74 16.97 9.82
C GLN A 72 -4.07 18.14 10.56
N GLN A 73 -4.48 18.42 11.79
CA GLN A 73 -3.89 19.49 12.61
C GLN A 73 -2.41 19.22 12.88
N GLY A 74 -2.07 17.98 13.24
CA GLY A 74 -0.69 17.56 13.44
C GLY A 74 0.14 17.68 12.16
N ALA A 75 -0.37 17.21 11.02
CA ALA A 75 0.31 17.32 9.73
C ALA A 75 0.51 18.79 9.31
N ALA A 76 -0.50 19.65 9.49
CA ALA A 76 -0.41 21.08 9.18
C ALA A 76 0.64 21.79 10.06
N LEU A 77 0.69 21.44 11.34
CA LEU A 77 1.69 21.98 12.27
C LEU A 77 3.11 21.53 11.87
N VAL A 78 3.32 20.23 11.62
CA VAL A 78 4.63 19.71 11.18
C VAL A 78 5.06 20.34 9.86
N HIS A 79 4.16 20.42 8.88
CA HIS A 79 4.42 21.02 7.57
C HIS A 79 4.80 22.51 7.69
N GLY A 80 4.04 23.29 8.46
CA GLY A 80 4.31 24.72 8.64
C GLY A 80 5.61 25.00 9.39
N THR A 81 5.89 24.19 10.43
CA THR A 81 7.05 24.38 11.30
C THR A 81 8.35 23.90 10.65
N SER A 82 8.34 22.84 9.84
CA SER A 82 9.56 22.26 9.24
C SER A 82 10.36 23.27 8.41
N THR A 83 9.67 24.12 7.66
CA THR A 83 10.28 25.20 6.88
C THR A 83 11.00 26.20 7.78
N LYS A 84 10.33 26.64 8.84
CA LYS A 84 10.87 27.60 9.79
C LYS A 84 12.04 26.98 10.54
N TYR A 85 11.91 25.71 10.97
CA TYR A 85 12.97 24.95 11.62
C TYR A 85 14.25 24.91 10.79
N THR A 86 14.12 24.65 9.49
CA THR A 86 15.25 24.57 8.56
C THR A 86 15.88 25.93 8.26
N LEU A 87 15.06 26.96 8.00
CA LEU A 87 15.56 28.29 7.68
C LEU A 87 16.24 28.94 8.89
N VAL A 88 15.60 28.87 10.06
CA VAL A 88 16.12 29.42 11.30
C VAL A 88 17.35 28.62 11.73
N GLY A 89 17.32 27.29 11.66
CA GLY A 89 18.45 26.44 12.02
C GLY A 89 19.74 26.71 11.23
N LYS A 90 19.64 27.27 10.02
CA LYS A 90 20.80 27.69 9.21
C LYS A 90 21.35 29.08 9.57
N ILE A 91 20.55 29.93 10.20
CA ILE A 91 20.88 31.34 10.45
C ILE A 91 21.16 31.58 11.94
N ASP A 92 20.26 31.13 12.81
CA ASP A 92 20.33 31.32 14.26
C ASP A 92 19.69 30.12 14.99
N ARG A 93 20.47 29.47 15.87
CA ARG A 93 20.03 28.28 16.62
C ARG A 93 19.24 28.61 17.89
N SER A 94 19.10 29.89 18.26
CA SER A 94 18.40 30.29 19.49
C SER A 94 16.93 29.81 19.54
N ASP A 95 16.25 29.81 18.40
CA ASP A 95 14.84 29.45 18.26
C ASP A 95 14.61 27.97 17.90
N GLN A 96 15.66 27.23 17.58
CA GLN A 96 15.54 25.82 17.18
C GLN A 96 14.87 24.92 18.23
N PRO A 97 15.16 25.04 19.55
CA PRO A 97 14.50 24.22 20.56
C PRO A 97 12.98 24.40 20.58
N ASN A 98 12.50 25.65 20.44
CA ASN A 98 11.06 25.96 20.36
C ASN A 98 10.42 25.31 19.14
N LEU A 99 11.06 25.45 17.98
CA LEU A 99 10.55 24.89 16.73
C LEU A 99 10.61 23.36 16.72
N ALA A 100 11.62 22.75 17.33
CA ALA A 100 11.66 21.31 17.54
C ALA A 100 10.52 20.84 18.45
N GLN A 101 10.15 21.62 19.45
CA GLN A 101 9.01 21.31 20.33
C GLN A 101 7.69 21.36 19.56
N ASP A 102 7.50 22.35 18.70
CA ASP A 102 6.32 22.44 17.82
C ASP A 102 6.25 21.24 16.85
N LEU A 103 7.38 20.81 16.27
CA LEU A 103 7.46 19.61 15.45
C LEU A 103 7.06 18.35 16.24
N LEU A 104 7.55 18.22 17.48
CA LEU A 104 7.20 17.12 18.37
C LEU A 104 5.71 17.14 18.71
N GLN A 105 5.16 18.30 19.03
CA GLN A 105 3.73 18.45 19.32
C GLN A 105 2.87 18.02 18.13
N GLY A 106 3.23 18.43 16.91
CA GLY A 106 2.55 17.99 15.69
C GLY A 106 2.62 16.46 15.51
N CYS A 107 3.79 15.86 15.74
CA CYS A 107 3.96 14.41 15.71
C CYS A 107 3.14 13.69 16.80
N GLN A 108 3.00 14.27 18.00
CA GLN A 108 2.18 13.72 19.08
C GLN A 108 0.69 13.76 18.76
N LEU A 109 0.19 14.80 18.10
CA LEU A 109 -1.20 14.85 17.60
C LEU A 109 -1.45 13.71 16.60
N ILE A 110 -0.53 13.50 15.65
CA ILE A 110 -0.58 12.39 14.69
C ILE A 110 -0.55 11.03 15.40
N GLY A 111 0.33 10.87 16.39
CA GLY A 111 0.40 9.65 17.21
C GLY A 111 -0.89 9.38 17.99
N THR A 112 -1.50 10.44 18.54
CA THR A 112 -2.78 10.36 19.25
C THR A 112 -3.90 9.93 18.32
N ALA A 113 -3.99 10.51 17.12
CA ALA A 113 -4.93 10.09 16.09
C ALA A 113 -4.79 8.59 15.75
N CYS A 114 -3.55 8.09 15.64
CA CYS A 114 -3.31 6.67 15.41
C CYS A 114 -3.83 5.79 16.54
N ILE A 115 -3.57 6.17 17.79
CA ILE A 115 -4.03 5.42 18.97
C ILE A 115 -5.56 5.31 18.97
N ILE A 116 -6.26 6.42 18.75
CA ILE A 116 -7.73 6.45 18.70
C ILE A 116 -8.25 5.51 17.61
N CYS A 117 -7.70 5.58 16.40
CA CYS A 117 -8.13 4.72 15.29
C CYS A 117 -7.75 3.24 15.48
N HIS A 118 -6.79 2.91 16.35
CA HIS A 118 -6.42 1.52 16.66
C HIS A 118 -7.14 0.96 17.87
N GLU A 119 -7.85 1.80 18.64
CA GLU A 119 -8.71 1.34 19.71
C GLU A 119 -9.83 0.46 19.13
N PRO A 120 -10.10 -0.75 19.68
CA PRO A 120 -11.16 -1.62 19.19
C PRO A 120 -12.54 -0.94 19.11
N ALA A 121 -12.84 -0.05 20.05
CA ALA A 121 -14.10 0.69 20.10
C ALA A 121 -14.28 1.71 18.95
N SER A 122 -13.21 2.07 18.24
CA SER A 122 -13.29 3.00 17.10
C SER A 122 -14.02 2.42 15.90
N GLY A 123 -14.10 1.10 15.78
CA GLY A 123 -14.71 0.44 14.62
C GLY A 123 -13.88 0.48 13.34
N CYS A 124 -12.67 1.03 13.38
CA CYS A 124 -11.76 1.03 12.23
C CYS A 124 -11.27 -0.39 11.94
N GLY A 125 -11.40 -0.84 10.70
CA GLY A 125 -10.87 -2.10 10.21
C GLY A 125 -9.39 -2.02 9.86
N VAL A 126 -8.83 -3.17 9.47
CA VAL A 126 -7.41 -3.36 9.13
C VAL A 126 -6.93 -2.33 8.10
N SER A 127 -7.67 -2.14 7.00
CA SER A 127 -7.29 -1.22 5.91
C SER A 127 -7.18 0.22 6.40
N ALA A 128 -8.22 0.74 7.07
CA ALA A 128 -8.22 2.12 7.57
C ALA A 128 -7.08 2.36 8.57
N ARG A 129 -6.89 1.42 9.50
CA ARG A 129 -5.77 1.43 10.45
C ARG A 129 -4.41 1.47 9.75
N SER A 130 -4.23 0.63 8.73
CA SER A 130 -2.98 0.53 7.96
C SER A 130 -2.64 1.85 7.28
N HIS A 131 -3.58 2.46 6.54
CA HIS A 131 -3.35 3.73 5.84
C HIS A 131 -2.99 4.88 6.78
N ILE A 132 -3.72 5.03 7.89
CA ILE A 132 -3.46 6.06 8.89
C ILE A 132 -2.07 5.85 9.52
N LEU A 133 -1.76 4.60 9.88
CA LEU A 133 -0.49 4.27 10.51
C LEU A 133 0.70 4.46 9.56
N GLN A 134 0.53 4.12 8.28
CA GLN A 134 1.55 4.33 7.26
C GLN A 134 1.87 5.82 7.10
N ALA A 135 0.84 6.67 6.96
CA ALA A 135 1.03 8.12 6.87
C ALA A 135 1.71 8.69 8.12
N ALA A 136 1.25 8.29 9.31
CA ALA A 136 1.84 8.72 10.56
C ALA A 136 3.31 8.32 10.71
N ARG A 137 3.65 7.08 10.36
CA ARG A 137 5.05 6.60 10.39
C ARG A 137 5.93 7.37 9.42
N ALA A 138 5.44 7.66 8.22
CA ALA A 138 6.19 8.46 7.25
C ALA A 138 6.51 9.85 7.82
N ILE A 139 5.49 10.58 8.29
CA ILE A 139 5.66 11.94 8.85
C ILE A 139 6.60 11.95 10.05
N VAL A 140 6.41 11.05 11.02
CA VAL A 140 7.26 10.99 12.22
C VAL A 140 8.69 10.64 11.86
N ASN A 141 8.92 9.70 10.94
CA ASN A 141 10.27 9.31 10.53
C ASN A 141 10.98 10.43 9.76
N THR A 142 10.30 11.10 8.82
CA THR A 142 10.92 12.21 8.09
C THR A 142 11.21 13.39 9.00
N THR A 143 10.34 13.65 9.98
CA THR A 143 10.55 14.71 10.98
C THR A 143 11.72 14.37 11.89
N LEU A 144 11.82 13.12 12.35
CA LEU A 144 12.96 12.64 13.12
C LEU A 144 14.27 12.79 12.32
N GLN A 145 14.28 12.40 11.04
CA GLN A 145 15.46 12.56 10.20
C GLN A 145 15.85 14.04 10.02
N LEU A 146 14.87 14.94 9.89
CA LEU A 146 15.14 16.37 9.82
C LEU A 146 15.79 16.87 11.12
N VAL A 147 15.22 16.55 12.29
CA VAL A 147 15.76 16.98 13.58
C VAL A 147 17.17 16.41 13.82
N LEU A 148 17.37 15.12 13.54
CA LEU A 148 18.70 14.49 13.67
C LEU A 148 19.73 15.14 12.77
N SER A 149 19.36 15.51 11.54
CA SER A 149 20.29 16.16 10.60
C SER A 149 20.79 17.54 11.08
N PHE A 150 20.05 18.21 11.96
CA PHE A 150 20.50 19.45 12.58
C PHE A 150 21.33 19.21 13.85
N ILE A 151 21.11 18.09 14.54
CA ILE A 151 21.89 17.69 15.71
C ILE A 151 23.29 17.21 15.27
N ASP A 152 23.37 16.44 14.18
CA ASP A 152 24.64 15.96 13.62
C ASP A 152 25.33 16.95 12.68
N GLU A 153 24.74 18.14 12.52
CA GLU A 153 25.20 19.25 11.67
C GLU A 153 25.22 18.97 10.16
N SER A 154 24.79 17.79 9.70
CA SER A 154 24.71 17.46 8.26
C SER A 154 23.74 18.36 7.50
N ALA A 155 22.71 18.89 8.17
CA ALA A 155 21.75 19.82 7.57
C ALA A 155 22.36 21.18 7.18
N LEU A 156 23.55 21.51 7.71
CA LEU A 156 24.30 22.71 7.35
C LEU A 156 25.05 22.55 6.02
N GLU A 157 25.27 21.31 5.58
CA GLU A 157 25.78 21.03 4.24
C GLU A 157 24.80 21.54 3.17
N GLU A 158 25.33 21.70 1.96
CA GLU A 158 24.55 22.26 0.86
C GLU A 158 23.35 21.36 0.56
N ASN A 159 22.15 21.96 0.56
CA ASN A 159 20.87 21.33 0.23
C ASN A 159 20.33 20.23 1.16
N VAL A 160 21.11 19.64 2.08
CA VAL A 160 20.62 18.53 2.95
C VAL A 160 19.39 18.92 3.78
N GLY A 161 19.45 20.04 4.52
CA GLY A 161 18.30 20.50 5.31
C GLY A 161 17.06 20.80 4.45
N ALA A 162 17.25 21.33 3.23
CA ALA A 162 16.15 21.58 2.30
C ALA A 162 15.52 20.27 1.78
N GLN A 163 16.35 19.28 1.42
CA GLN A 163 15.88 17.95 1.00
C GLN A 163 15.09 17.26 2.11
N LYS A 164 15.60 17.27 3.35
CA LYS A 164 14.89 16.70 4.51
C LYS A 164 13.56 17.41 4.78
N THR A 165 13.52 18.73 4.61
CA THR A 165 12.28 19.51 4.69
C THR A 165 11.29 19.10 3.60
N GLY A 166 11.75 18.95 2.36
CA GLY A 166 10.93 18.49 1.24
C GLY A 166 10.33 17.10 1.48
N ALA A 167 11.10 16.17 2.08
CA ALA A 167 10.59 14.86 2.48
C ALA A 167 9.49 14.95 3.56
N VAL A 168 9.64 15.87 4.53
CA VAL A 168 8.60 16.15 5.53
C VAL A 168 7.33 16.70 4.88
N TRP A 169 7.45 17.66 3.95
CA TRP A 169 6.31 18.21 3.21
C TRP A 169 5.59 17.11 2.43
N SER A 170 6.31 16.35 1.62
CA SER A 170 5.73 15.26 0.82
C SER A 170 4.97 14.25 1.70
N SER A 171 5.52 13.93 2.88
CA SER A 171 4.83 13.03 3.83
C SER A 171 3.59 13.67 4.47
N CYS A 172 3.62 14.96 4.76
CA CYS A 172 2.46 15.69 5.31
C CYS A 172 1.36 15.90 4.25
N ASP A 173 1.73 16.14 3.00
CA ASP A 173 0.80 16.37 1.90
C ASP A 173 -0.10 15.18 1.62
N VAL A 174 0.34 13.95 1.91
CA VAL A 174 -0.51 12.75 1.87
C VAL A 174 -1.74 12.91 2.77
N VAL A 175 -1.60 13.56 3.93
CA VAL A 175 -2.71 13.85 4.84
C VAL A 175 -3.45 15.12 4.40
N LEU A 176 -2.73 16.20 4.11
CA LEU A 176 -3.32 17.52 3.84
C LEU A 176 -4.10 17.55 2.51
N SER A 177 -3.66 16.78 1.53
CA SER A 177 -4.33 16.62 0.23
C SER A 177 -5.47 15.59 0.27
N LYS A 178 -5.83 15.09 1.45
CA LYS A 178 -6.87 14.08 1.68
C LYS A 178 -6.63 12.78 0.90
N THR A 179 -5.37 12.40 0.69
CA THR A 179 -5.00 11.15 0.04
C THR A 179 -5.20 9.95 0.97
N VAL A 180 -5.09 10.16 2.29
CA VAL A 180 -5.47 9.15 3.28
C VAL A 180 -6.98 8.88 3.21
N PRO A 181 -7.42 7.63 2.97
CA PRO A 181 -8.84 7.31 2.89
C PRO A 181 -9.54 7.57 4.22
N LEU A 182 -10.71 8.21 4.14
CA LEU A 182 -11.57 8.50 5.30
C LEU A 182 -12.53 7.33 5.55
N GLY A 183 -12.31 6.59 6.64
CA GLY A 183 -13.15 5.47 7.08
C GLY A 183 -12.95 4.15 6.31
N ASN A 184 -13.66 3.12 6.75
CA ASN A 184 -13.46 1.74 6.30
C ASN A 184 -13.77 1.53 4.82
N ARG A 185 -14.92 2.02 4.34
CA ARG A 185 -15.30 1.89 2.92
C ARG A 185 -14.24 2.45 1.98
N ASN A 186 -13.76 3.67 2.22
CA ASN A 186 -12.79 4.29 1.34
C ASN A 186 -11.42 3.60 1.43
N ALA A 187 -11.04 3.10 2.59
CA ALA A 187 -9.79 2.37 2.77
C ALA A 187 -9.81 1.01 2.04
N ILE A 188 -10.90 0.24 2.20
CA ILE A 188 -11.10 -1.03 1.49
C ILE A 188 -11.15 -0.80 -0.03
N ARG A 189 -11.86 0.24 -0.49
CA ARG A 189 -11.87 0.62 -1.91
C ARG A 189 -10.46 0.91 -2.40
N ARG A 190 -9.67 1.65 -1.64
CA ARG A 190 -8.29 1.98 -2.01
C ARG A 190 -7.44 0.73 -2.16
N ASP A 191 -7.52 -0.21 -1.22
CA ASP A 191 -6.79 -1.48 -1.27
C ASP A 191 -7.18 -2.31 -2.51
N LEU A 192 -8.49 -2.51 -2.73
CA LEU A 192 -8.98 -3.27 -3.88
C LEU A 192 -8.59 -2.61 -5.22
N PHE A 193 -8.64 -1.28 -5.30
CA PHE A 193 -8.21 -0.57 -6.50
C PHE A 193 -6.70 -0.67 -6.74
N THR A 194 -5.87 -0.71 -5.69
CA THR A 194 -4.44 -0.96 -5.85
C THR A 194 -4.21 -2.32 -6.52
N TYR A 195 -4.83 -3.40 -6.02
CA TYR A 195 -4.71 -4.72 -6.65
C TYR A 195 -5.30 -4.78 -8.08
N ILE A 196 -6.41 -4.07 -8.33
CA ILE A 196 -6.97 -3.97 -9.69
C ILE A 196 -6.00 -3.25 -10.64
N MET A 197 -5.31 -2.21 -10.17
CA MET A 197 -4.30 -1.50 -10.94
C MET A 197 -3.09 -2.39 -11.22
N GLU A 198 -2.58 -3.09 -10.21
CA GLU A 198 -1.52 -4.08 -10.37
C GLU A 198 -1.90 -5.15 -11.39
N CYS A 199 -3.12 -5.69 -11.35
CA CYS A 199 -3.60 -6.61 -12.39
C CYS A 199 -3.55 -5.97 -13.79
N ASN A 200 -3.90 -4.69 -13.93
CA ASN A 200 -3.85 -4.01 -15.23
C ASN A 200 -2.40 -3.81 -15.70
N GLU A 201 -1.50 -3.41 -14.81
CA GLU A 201 -0.08 -3.24 -15.11
C GLU A 201 0.54 -4.58 -15.52
N THR A 202 0.32 -5.65 -14.76
CA THR A 202 0.77 -7.00 -15.12
C THR A 202 0.15 -7.48 -16.44
N MET A 203 -1.13 -7.17 -16.69
CA MET A 203 -1.74 -7.52 -17.98
C MET A 203 -1.07 -6.81 -19.16
N THR A 204 -0.79 -5.51 -19.03
CA THR A 204 -0.12 -4.74 -20.08
C THR A 204 1.28 -5.27 -20.29
N GLU A 205 2.05 -5.43 -19.22
CA GLU A 205 3.42 -5.92 -19.27
C GLU A 205 3.54 -7.28 -19.95
N PHE A 206 2.75 -8.27 -19.53
CA PHE A 206 2.81 -9.61 -20.15
C PHE A 206 2.14 -9.67 -21.52
N GLN A 207 1.19 -8.77 -21.83
CA GLN A 207 0.68 -8.66 -23.19
C GLN A 207 1.76 -8.15 -24.13
N ASP A 208 2.53 -7.14 -23.71
CA ASP A 208 3.66 -6.63 -24.50
C ASP A 208 4.71 -7.72 -24.75
N LEU A 209 5.03 -8.54 -23.73
CA LEU A 209 5.93 -9.69 -23.88
C LEU A 209 5.38 -10.78 -24.81
N ILE A 210 4.08 -11.06 -24.76
CA ILE A 210 3.41 -12.02 -25.66
C ILE A 210 3.42 -11.49 -27.11
N ASP A 211 3.24 -10.19 -27.29
CA ASP A 211 3.17 -9.54 -28.60
C ASP A 211 4.54 -9.47 -29.29
N LEU A 212 5.66 -9.55 -28.54
CA LEU A 212 7.00 -9.76 -29.11
C LEU A 212 7.11 -11.10 -29.87
N GLY A 213 6.24 -12.06 -29.55
CA GLY A 213 6.24 -13.37 -30.17
C GLY A 213 7.33 -14.30 -29.63
N PRO A 214 7.43 -15.52 -30.18
CA PRO A 214 8.39 -16.50 -29.72
C PRO A 214 9.81 -16.12 -30.14
N SER A 215 10.80 -16.40 -29.29
CA SER A 215 12.21 -16.23 -29.63
C SER A 215 12.54 -17.00 -30.93
N SER A 216 12.97 -16.30 -31.97
CA SER A 216 13.34 -16.95 -33.22
C SER A 216 14.68 -17.68 -33.01
N ALA A 217 14.69 -19.00 -33.17
CA ALA A 217 15.90 -19.80 -33.09
C ALA A 217 16.91 -19.49 -34.23
N GLU A 218 16.58 -18.57 -35.15
CA GLU A 218 17.33 -18.26 -36.37
C GLU A 218 18.27 -17.05 -36.24
N GLU A 219 18.13 -16.20 -35.22
CA GLU A 219 19.07 -15.08 -35.00
C GLU A 219 20.38 -15.50 -34.32
N VAL A 220 20.42 -16.69 -33.70
CA VAL A 220 21.62 -17.21 -32.99
C VAL A 220 22.67 -17.76 -33.96
N SER A 221 22.35 -17.98 -35.23
CA SER A 221 23.26 -18.60 -36.20
C SER A 221 23.77 -17.68 -37.32
N ALA A 222 23.37 -16.41 -37.34
CA ALA A 222 23.71 -15.47 -38.42
C ALA A 222 24.89 -14.51 -38.12
N ASN A 223 25.37 -14.43 -36.88
CA ASN A 223 26.52 -13.57 -36.53
C ASN A 223 27.90 -14.27 -36.53
N ASN A 224 27.98 -15.51 -37.01
CA ASN A 224 29.27 -16.20 -37.24
C ASN A 224 29.71 -16.20 -38.71
N HIS A 225 29.33 -15.16 -39.49
CA HIS A 225 30.01 -14.88 -40.74
C HIS A 225 31.26 -14.03 -40.50
N SER A 226 32.35 -14.74 -40.24
CA SER A 226 33.71 -14.28 -40.49
C SER A 226 33.84 -13.80 -41.94
N GLU A 227 33.65 -12.51 -42.18
CA GLU A 227 34.25 -11.82 -43.31
C GLU A 227 35.64 -11.34 -42.89
N THR A 228 36.64 -12.17 -43.16
CA THR A 228 38.05 -11.76 -43.21
C THR A 228 38.20 -10.66 -44.27
N ASN A 229 38.14 -9.40 -43.85
CA ASN A 229 38.66 -8.30 -44.64
C ASN A 229 40.10 -8.03 -44.21
N GLU A 230 41.00 -8.37 -45.12
CA GLU A 230 42.43 -8.10 -45.07
C GLU A 230 42.64 -6.58 -45.17
N HIS A 231 42.55 -5.83 -44.07
CA HIS A 231 43.22 -4.55 -43.82
C HIS A 231 43.07 -4.19 -42.34
N GLY A 232 44.18 -4.27 -41.59
CA GLY A 232 44.24 -4.11 -40.15
C GLY A 232 43.88 -2.70 -39.66
N ILE A 233 42.63 -2.55 -39.24
CA ILE A 233 42.21 -1.58 -38.22
C ILE A 233 41.36 -2.37 -37.24
N VAL A 234 41.88 -2.58 -36.03
CA VAL A 234 41.10 -3.10 -34.90
C VAL A 234 40.23 -1.94 -34.43
N GLU A 235 39.06 -1.79 -35.03
CA GLU A 235 37.96 -1.13 -34.32
C GLU A 235 37.54 -2.11 -33.23
N VAL A 236 37.81 -1.74 -31.98
CA VAL A 236 37.23 -2.41 -30.82
C VAL A 236 35.74 -2.15 -30.96
N GLU A 237 35.01 -3.15 -31.46
CA GLU A 237 33.56 -3.19 -31.32
C GLU A 237 33.30 -2.99 -29.82
N ASP A 238 32.67 -1.86 -29.52
CA ASP A 238 32.07 -1.58 -28.24
C ASP A 238 31.10 -2.74 -28.01
N ASP A 239 31.49 -3.69 -27.15
CA ASP A 239 30.65 -4.74 -26.57
C ASP A 239 29.58 -4.08 -25.69
N GLY A 240 28.82 -3.19 -26.33
CA GLY A 240 28.07 -2.12 -25.74
C GLY A 240 26.95 -2.68 -24.90
N TRP A 241 26.47 -1.84 -24.00
CA TRP A 241 25.28 -2.02 -23.18
C TRP A 241 24.09 -2.70 -23.88
N ASP A 242 24.01 -2.67 -25.21
CA ASP A 242 23.04 -3.38 -26.02
C ASP A 242 23.14 -4.92 -25.93
N ALA A 243 24.34 -5.52 -25.81
CA ALA A 243 24.49 -6.97 -25.60
C ALA A 243 24.07 -7.42 -24.19
N PHE A 244 24.10 -6.50 -23.20
CA PHE A 244 23.57 -6.71 -21.85
C PHE A 244 22.04 -6.54 -21.80
N LEU A 245 21.46 -5.69 -22.66
CA LEU A 245 20.02 -5.48 -22.80
C LEU A 245 19.33 -6.49 -23.74
N GLN A 246 20.05 -7.09 -24.69
CA GLN A 246 19.57 -8.12 -25.61
C GLN A 246 19.64 -9.54 -24.98
N GLY A 247 19.34 -9.64 -23.68
CA GLY A 247 19.28 -10.93 -23.01
C GLY A 247 18.26 -11.85 -23.72
N GLN A 248 18.74 -13.01 -24.17
CA GLN A 248 17.94 -14.14 -24.69
C GLN A 248 16.84 -14.60 -23.71
N ASP A 249 16.85 -14.09 -22.47
CA ASP A 249 15.95 -14.40 -21.36
C ASP A 249 14.68 -13.52 -21.33
N SER A 250 14.46 -12.67 -22.34
CA SER A 250 13.36 -11.69 -22.33
C SER A 250 12.12 -12.09 -23.16
N GLN A 251 12.19 -13.18 -23.93
CA GLN A 251 11.09 -13.65 -24.78
C GLN A 251 10.68 -15.08 -24.45
N PHE A 252 9.40 -15.38 -24.66
CA PHE A 252 8.89 -16.74 -24.52
C PHE A 252 9.41 -17.63 -25.65
N THR A 253 9.68 -18.88 -25.35
CA THR A 253 9.87 -19.91 -26.38
C THR A 253 8.54 -20.32 -27.02
N MET A 254 8.61 -21.08 -28.11
CA MET A 254 7.41 -21.60 -28.81
C MET A 254 6.51 -22.47 -27.90
N ASP A 255 7.07 -23.21 -26.96
CA ASP A 255 6.34 -24.02 -25.99
C ASP A 255 5.80 -23.21 -24.81
N GLU A 256 6.44 -22.10 -24.45
CA GLU A 256 6.04 -21.24 -23.33
C GLU A 256 4.95 -20.24 -23.69
N LEU A 257 4.92 -19.75 -24.94
CA LEU A 257 3.98 -18.71 -25.35
C LEU A 257 2.50 -19.09 -25.10
N PRO A 258 2.03 -20.32 -25.41
CA PRO A 258 0.67 -20.74 -25.05
C PRO A 258 0.41 -20.74 -23.53
N VAL A 259 1.42 -21.09 -22.73
CA VAL A 259 1.33 -21.10 -21.26
C VAL A 259 1.20 -19.68 -20.72
N ALA A 260 1.98 -18.74 -21.24
CA ALA A 260 1.91 -17.33 -20.87
C ALA A 260 0.54 -16.71 -21.20
N VAL A 261 0.01 -16.98 -22.41
CA VAL A 261 -1.32 -16.52 -22.83
C VAL A 261 -2.43 -17.05 -21.92
N ALA A 262 -2.39 -18.35 -21.58
CA ALA A 262 -3.39 -18.95 -20.71
C ALA A 262 -3.28 -18.42 -19.26
N SER A 263 -2.06 -18.22 -18.76
CA SER A 263 -1.81 -17.65 -17.43
C SER A 263 -2.27 -16.19 -17.34
N LEU A 264 -2.07 -15.39 -18.39
CA LEU A 264 -2.57 -14.02 -18.49
C LEU A 264 -4.11 -13.95 -18.43
N ALA A 265 -4.80 -14.98 -18.94
CA ALA A 265 -6.25 -15.05 -18.81
C ALA A 265 -6.70 -15.27 -17.35
N LEU A 266 -5.90 -15.93 -16.51
CA LEU A 266 -6.16 -16.07 -15.08
C LEU A 266 -5.95 -14.74 -14.33
N VAL A 267 -4.98 -13.92 -14.76
CA VAL A 267 -4.83 -12.53 -14.28
C VAL A 267 -6.11 -11.72 -14.52
N LYS A 268 -6.71 -11.86 -15.71
CA LYS A 268 -8.01 -11.23 -16.04
C LYS A 268 -9.12 -11.69 -15.10
N CYS A 269 -9.16 -12.98 -14.75
CA CYS A 269 -10.11 -13.51 -13.76
C CYS A 269 -9.88 -12.93 -12.35
N SER A 270 -8.61 -12.79 -11.93
CA SER A 270 -8.24 -12.16 -10.66
C SER A 270 -8.79 -10.75 -10.57
N ARG A 271 -8.56 -9.92 -11.60
CA ARG A 271 -9.15 -8.57 -11.71
C ARG A 271 -10.68 -8.57 -11.63
N GLY A 272 -11.32 -9.50 -12.35
CA GLY A 272 -12.78 -9.66 -12.34
C GLY A 272 -13.33 -9.96 -10.94
N SER A 273 -12.65 -10.84 -10.19
CA SER A 273 -13.02 -11.23 -8.84
C SER A 273 -12.85 -10.10 -7.81
N LEU A 274 -11.81 -9.27 -7.94
CA LEU A 274 -11.62 -8.08 -7.12
C LEU A 274 -12.73 -7.03 -7.39
N ASN A 275 -13.10 -6.85 -8.65
CA ASN A 275 -14.17 -5.94 -9.03
C ASN A 275 -15.55 -6.40 -8.51
N VAL A 276 -15.86 -7.69 -8.59
CA VAL A 276 -17.13 -8.20 -8.04
C VAL A 276 -17.15 -8.14 -6.50
N THR A 277 -16.01 -8.36 -5.85
CA THR A 277 -15.86 -8.16 -4.40
C THR A 277 -16.23 -6.72 -4.00
N LEU A 278 -15.71 -5.73 -4.72
CA LEU A 278 -16.05 -4.32 -4.47
C LEU A 278 -17.56 -4.08 -4.57
N GLN A 279 -18.21 -4.61 -5.60
CA GLN A 279 -19.65 -4.43 -5.80
C GLN A 279 -20.48 -5.16 -4.74
N ALA A 280 -20.06 -6.35 -4.33
CA ALA A 280 -20.71 -7.13 -3.28
C ALA A 280 -20.62 -6.42 -1.92
N CYS A 281 -19.47 -5.84 -1.56
CA CYS A 281 -19.32 -5.00 -0.37
C CYS A 281 -20.24 -3.77 -0.40
N GLU A 282 -20.36 -3.10 -1.55
CA GLU A 282 -21.24 -1.94 -1.69
C GLU A 282 -22.72 -2.32 -1.57
N ALA A 283 -23.10 -3.49 -2.12
CA ALA A 283 -24.44 -4.06 -2.00
C ALA A 283 -24.77 -4.41 -0.55
N ALA A 284 -23.85 -5.07 0.16
CA ALA A 284 -24.00 -5.43 1.57
C ALA A 284 -24.30 -4.24 2.47
N ALA A 285 -23.77 -3.07 2.11
CA ALA A 285 -23.92 -1.86 2.89
C ALA A 285 -25.08 -0.95 2.45
N ARG A 286 -25.97 -1.35 1.53
CA ARG A 286 -27.04 -0.46 1.00
C ARG A 286 -28.11 -0.07 2.03
N ASP A 287 -28.30 -0.84 3.10
CA ASP A 287 -29.37 -0.61 4.09
C ASP A 287 -28.92 0.08 5.39
N GLU A 288 -27.66 0.49 5.54
CA GLU A 288 -27.13 1.11 6.78
C GLU A 288 -27.62 2.56 7.02
N THR A 289 -28.90 2.86 6.85
CA THR A 289 -29.42 4.24 6.79
C THR A 289 -29.56 4.92 8.17
N SER A 290 -29.21 4.28 9.29
CA SER A 290 -29.09 5.04 10.55
C SER A 290 -28.07 4.46 11.55
N LEU A 291 -27.33 5.36 12.22
CA LEU A 291 -26.51 5.04 13.40
C LEU A 291 -27.32 4.41 14.55
N ALA A 292 -28.66 4.52 14.52
CA ALA A 292 -29.56 4.02 15.55
C ALA A 292 -29.89 2.52 15.40
N GLU A 293 -29.73 1.95 14.20
CA GLU A 293 -30.03 0.53 13.90
C GLU A 293 -28.80 -0.39 14.07
N PHE A 294 -27.62 0.16 14.37
CA PHE A 294 -26.37 -0.60 14.55
C PHE A 294 -26.37 -1.57 15.76
N GLN A 295 -27.38 -1.51 16.63
CA GLN A 295 -27.56 -2.48 17.72
C GLN A 295 -28.24 -3.78 17.28
N GLU A 296 -28.68 -3.89 16.02
CA GLU A 296 -29.25 -5.12 15.50
C GLU A 296 -28.15 -6.09 15.02
N GLN A 297 -28.26 -7.35 15.45
CA GLN A 297 -27.35 -8.46 15.11
C GLN A 297 -27.05 -8.55 13.60
N GLY A 298 -28.03 -8.26 12.73
CA GLY A 298 -27.86 -8.32 11.28
C GLY A 298 -26.92 -7.26 10.67
N CYS A 299 -26.63 -6.17 11.38
CA CYS A 299 -25.62 -5.20 10.91
C CYS A 299 -24.20 -5.68 11.20
N GLN A 300 -23.99 -6.30 12.37
CA GLN A 300 -22.70 -6.88 12.75
C GLN A 300 -22.34 -8.07 11.86
N ASP A 301 -23.30 -8.93 11.55
CA ASP A 301 -23.06 -10.10 10.69
C ASP A 301 -22.65 -9.68 9.27
N ARG A 302 -23.22 -8.58 8.74
CA ARG A 302 -22.83 -7.99 7.45
C ARG A 302 -21.42 -7.39 7.49
N CYS A 303 -21.09 -6.66 8.54
CA CYS A 303 -19.74 -6.11 8.73
C CYS A 303 -18.68 -7.22 8.83
N ASP A 304 -18.96 -8.29 9.58
CA ASP A 304 -18.07 -9.44 9.73
C ASP A 304 -17.92 -10.20 8.39
N TRP A 305 -19.00 -10.31 7.60
CA TRP A 305 -18.95 -10.87 6.25
C TRP A 305 -18.10 -10.00 5.30
N ILE A 306 -18.27 -8.68 5.30
CA ILE A 306 -17.44 -7.75 4.50
C ILE A 306 -15.96 -7.91 4.87
N CYS A 307 -15.63 -7.99 6.16
CA CYS A 307 -14.25 -8.21 6.61
C CYS A 307 -13.65 -9.50 6.05
N GLN A 308 -14.40 -10.60 6.11
CA GLN A 308 -13.95 -11.89 5.58
C GLN A 308 -13.81 -11.89 4.07
N LEU A 309 -14.75 -11.26 3.36
CA LEU A 309 -14.70 -11.12 1.90
C LEU A 309 -13.46 -10.33 1.47
N VAL A 310 -13.16 -9.21 2.13
CA VAL A 310 -11.99 -8.38 1.81
C VAL A 310 -10.69 -9.12 2.11
N GLU A 311 -10.62 -9.91 3.18
CA GLU A 311 -9.43 -10.72 3.47
C GLU A 311 -9.19 -11.78 2.38
N LYS A 312 -10.26 -12.45 1.92
CA LYS A 312 -10.18 -13.40 0.80
C LYS A 312 -9.75 -12.71 -0.48
N ALA A 313 -10.24 -11.50 -0.74
CA ALA A 313 -9.83 -10.71 -1.90
C ALA A 313 -8.38 -10.23 -1.80
N ARG A 314 -7.86 -9.96 -0.60
CA ARG A 314 -6.43 -9.69 -0.40
C ARG A 314 -5.58 -10.88 -0.85
N ALA A 315 -5.97 -12.10 -0.48
CA ALA A 315 -5.27 -13.31 -0.92
C ALA A 315 -5.25 -13.49 -2.45
N VAL A 316 -6.28 -13.01 -3.16
CA VAL A 316 -6.28 -12.94 -4.63
C VAL A 316 -5.28 -11.90 -5.14
N GLY A 317 -5.22 -10.72 -4.52
CA GLY A 317 -4.26 -9.67 -4.86
C GLY A 317 -2.81 -10.13 -4.68
N ASP A 318 -2.49 -10.66 -3.50
CA ASP A 318 -1.14 -11.15 -3.18
C ASP A 318 -0.75 -12.34 -4.07
N GLY A 319 -1.67 -13.29 -4.29
CA GLY A 319 -1.44 -14.43 -5.19
C GLY A 319 -1.29 -14.03 -6.65
N MET A 320 -1.88 -12.91 -7.06
CA MET A 320 -1.69 -12.34 -8.39
C MET A 320 -0.25 -11.79 -8.57
N THR A 321 0.29 -11.11 -7.56
CA THR A 321 1.68 -10.66 -7.58
C THR A 321 2.65 -11.86 -7.68
N ASP A 322 2.41 -12.90 -6.89
CA ASP A 322 3.20 -14.14 -6.93
C ASP A 322 3.11 -14.83 -8.30
N LEU A 323 1.90 -14.91 -8.89
CA LEU A 323 1.70 -15.47 -10.22
C LEU A 323 2.45 -14.68 -11.29
N GLY A 324 2.36 -13.34 -11.26
CA GLY A 324 3.06 -12.46 -12.20
C GLY A 324 4.58 -12.66 -12.15
N ALA A 325 5.16 -12.82 -10.96
CA ALA A 325 6.59 -13.10 -10.81
C ALA A 325 7.03 -14.42 -11.48
N CYS A 326 6.17 -15.43 -11.50
CA CYS A 326 6.45 -16.72 -12.14
C CYS A 326 6.20 -16.74 -13.66
N MET A 327 5.69 -15.66 -14.23
CA MET A 327 5.37 -15.56 -15.66
C MET A 327 6.53 -15.01 -16.51
N TYR A 328 7.62 -14.54 -15.92
CA TYR A 328 8.79 -14.12 -16.71
C TYR A 328 9.55 -15.32 -17.29
N PRO A 329 10.06 -15.24 -18.53
CA PRO A 329 10.93 -16.26 -19.11
C PRO A 329 12.29 -16.38 -18.38
N PRO A 330 12.95 -17.55 -18.45
CA PRO A 330 12.39 -18.84 -18.86
C PRO A 330 11.38 -19.37 -17.82
N LEU A 331 10.26 -19.94 -18.29
CA LEU A 331 9.18 -20.38 -17.41
C LEU A 331 9.58 -21.62 -16.60
N ASN A 332 9.48 -21.49 -15.28
CA ASN A 332 9.48 -22.63 -14.36
C ASN A 332 8.07 -23.22 -14.28
N LEU A 333 7.80 -24.23 -15.11
CA LEU A 333 6.46 -24.82 -15.27
C LEU A 333 5.91 -25.49 -13.99
N ASP A 334 6.76 -25.95 -13.08
CA ASP A 334 6.32 -26.53 -11.80
C ASP A 334 5.87 -25.45 -10.82
N GLU A 335 6.64 -24.37 -10.73
CA GLU A 335 6.32 -23.23 -9.87
C GLU A 335 5.10 -22.46 -10.38
N LEU A 336 5.02 -22.24 -11.69
CA LEU A 336 3.88 -21.60 -12.34
C LEU A 336 2.60 -22.43 -12.15
N LEU A 337 2.67 -23.76 -12.28
CA LEU A 337 1.53 -24.64 -12.01
C LEU A 337 1.01 -24.47 -10.58
N ALA A 338 1.91 -24.48 -9.59
CA ALA A 338 1.55 -24.30 -8.18
C ALA A 338 0.88 -22.93 -7.93
N GLN A 339 1.38 -21.86 -8.57
CA GLN A 339 0.76 -20.54 -8.44
C GLN A 339 -0.60 -20.45 -9.14
N ILE A 340 -0.79 -21.11 -10.29
CA ILE A 340 -2.08 -21.16 -10.98
C ILE A 340 -3.13 -21.87 -10.12
N GLU A 341 -2.79 -23.00 -9.51
CA GLU A 341 -3.68 -23.75 -8.62
C GLU A 341 -4.05 -22.93 -7.38
N ARG A 342 -3.04 -22.31 -6.75
CA ARG A 342 -3.23 -21.43 -5.60
C ARG A 342 -4.13 -20.25 -5.95
N GLN A 343 -3.84 -19.56 -7.05
CA GLN A 343 -4.60 -18.38 -7.46
C GLN A 343 -6.04 -18.74 -7.82
N THR A 344 -6.26 -19.87 -8.48
CA THR A 344 -7.60 -20.38 -8.75
C THR A 344 -8.37 -20.62 -7.46
N THR A 345 -7.74 -21.29 -6.47
CA THR A 345 -8.34 -21.54 -5.15
C THR A 345 -8.71 -20.25 -4.43
N CYS A 346 -7.85 -19.22 -4.50
CA CYS A 346 -8.14 -17.90 -3.92
C CYS A 346 -9.37 -17.26 -4.56
N ILE A 347 -9.45 -17.26 -5.90
CA ILE A 347 -10.60 -16.69 -6.64
C ILE A 347 -11.88 -17.47 -6.33
N GLU A 348 -11.84 -18.81 -6.33
CA GLU A 348 -12.98 -19.66 -5.97
C GLU A 348 -13.48 -19.36 -4.56
N THR A 349 -12.57 -19.19 -3.61
CA THR A 349 -12.90 -18.87 -2.22
C THR A 349 -13.66 -17.54 -2.10
N VAL A 350 -13.29 -16.52 -2.90
CA VAL A 350 -14.03 -15.25 -2.98
C VAL A 350 -15.41 -15.46 -3.58
N VAL A 351 -15.49 -16.13 -4.73
CA VAL A 351 -16.74 -16.39 -5.45
C VAL A 351 -17.74 -17.15 -4.58
N LEU A 352 -17.30 -18.24 -3.94
CA LEU A 352 -18.12 -19.05 -3.05
C LEU A 352 -18.61 -18.25 -1.85
N HIS A 353 -17.73 -17.45 -1.24
CA HIS A 353 -18.12 -16.63 -0.09
C HIS A 353 -19.17 -15.55 -0.44
N ILE A 354 -19.16 -15.05 -1.68
CA ILE A 354 -20.21 -14.15 -2.18
C ILE A 354 -21.53 -14.90 -2.36
N LEU A 355 -21.51 -16.08 -2.98
CA LEU A 355 -22.72 -16.88 -3.21
C LEU A 355 -23.35 -17.39 -1.90
N ASP A 356 -22.53 -17.78 -0.92
CA ASP A 356 -22.98 -18.26 0.38
C ASP A 356 -23.71 -17.18 1.20
N ALA A 357 -23.42 -15.90 0.95
CA ALA A 357 -24.05 -14.77 1.62
C ALA A 357 -25.58 -14.76 1.44
N SER A 358 -26.03 -15.15 0.23
CA SER A 358 -27.44 -15.22 -0.15
C SER A 358 -28.07 -16.57 0.19
N LEU A 359 -27.35 -17.67 -0.07
CA LEU A 359 -27.93 -19.02 -0.04
C LEU A 359 -27.96 -19.69 1.34
N VAL A 360 -26.93 -19.47 2.16
CA VAL A 360 -26.68 -20.29 3.37
C VAL A 360 -27.09 -19.57 4.64
N HIS A 361 -26.90 -18.25 4.68
CA HIS A 361 -27.08 -17.48 5.90
C HIS A 361 -28.20 -16.42 5.82
N GLY A 362 -28.77 -16.17 4.63
CA GLY A 362 -29.77 -15.13 4.44
C GLY A 362 -29.30 -13.74 4.91
N ILE A 363 -27.99 -13.51 4.90
CA ILE A 363 -27.36 -12.29 5.42
C ILE A 363 -27.63 -11.12 4.46
N LEU A 364 -27.71 -11.42 3.16
CA LEU A 364 -27.82 -10.41 2.13
C LEU A 364 -28.55 -10.93 0.88
N GLU A 365 -29.57 -10.20 0.44
CA GLU A 365 -30.08 -10.33 -0.92
C GLU A 365 -29.14 -9.58 -1.87
N LEU A 366 -28.34 -10.33 -2.62
CA LEU A 366 -27.43 -9.76 -3.60
C LEU A 366 -28.21 -9.26 -4.82
N PRO A 367 -27.94 -8.04 -5.30
CA PRO A 367 -28.49 -7.54 -6.55
C PRO A 367 -28.19 -8.46 -7.75
N ASP A 368 -29.12 -8.54 -8.71
CA ASP A 368 -29.00 -9.40 -9.89
C ASP A 368 -27.73 -9.14 -10.70
N ASP A 369 -27.31 -7.87 -10.80
CA ASP A 369 -26.08 -7.46 -11.47
C ASP A 369 -24.83 -8.05 -10.80
N VAL A 370 -24.79 -8.08 -9.47
CA VAL A 370 -23.69 -8.70 -8.72
C VAL A 370 -23.70 -10.21 -8.93
N THR A 371 -24.87 -10.85 -8.83
CA THR A 371 -25.01 -12.30 -9.02
C THR A 371 -24.60 -12.75 -10.44
N GLU A 372 -24.97 -11.96 -11.45
CA GLU A 372 -24.56 -12.20 -12.84
C GLU A 372 -23.03 -12.07 -13.00
N LEU A 373 -22.42 -11.06 -12.40
CA LEU A 373 -20.97 -10.87 -12.42
C LEU A 373 -20.23 -12.03 -11.74
N VAL A 374 -20.70 -12.48 -10.57
CA VAL A 374 -20.11 -13.65 -9.88
C VAL A 374 -20.18 -14.88 -10.77
N SER A 375 -21.32 -15.13 -11.40
CA SER A 375 -21.52 -16.27 -12.32
C SER A 375 -20.59 -16.20 -13.54
N LYS A 376 -20.38 -15.00 -14.10
CA LYS A 376 -19.41 -14.77 -15.19
C LYS A 376 -17.97 -15.04 -14.73
N VAL A 377 -17.58 -14.60 -13.54
CA VAL A 377 -16.24 -14.86 -13.00
C VAL A 377 -16.04 -16.36 -12.77
N GLN A 378 -17.02 -17.04 -12.17
CA GLN A 378 -16.96 -18.48 -11.90
C GLN A 378 -16.83 -19.32 -13.18
N SER A 379 -17.68 -19.05 -14.17
CA SER A 379 -17.63 -19.76 -15.47
C SER A 379 -16.33 -19.47 -16.24
N ALA A 380 -15.85 -18.23 -16.22
CA ALA A 380 -14.57 -17.87 -16.81
C ALA A 380 -13.42 -18.60 -16.12
N LEU A 381 -13.38 -18.60 -14.78
CA LEU A 381 -12.32 -19.22 -13.99
C LEU A 381 -12.17 -20.71 -14.31
N ALA A 382 -13.26 -21.47 -14.31
CA ALA A 382 -13.23 -22.91 -14.61
C ALA A 382 -12.73 -23.20 -16.04
N THR A 383 -12.95 -22.27 -16.97
CA THR A 383 -12.44 -22.36 -18.35
C THR A 383 -10.95 -22.02 -18.39
N ARG A 384 -10.52 -20.92 -17.77
CA ARG A 384 -9.13 -20.45 -17.81
C ARG A 384 -8.17 -21.34 -17.04
N GLN A 385 -8.60 -21.90 -15.91
CA GLN A 385 -7.84 -22.90 -15.20
C GLN A 385 -7.55 -24.11 -16.09
N ARG A 386 -8.59 -24.64 -16.77
CA ARG A 386 -8.43 -25.79 -17.66
C ARG A 386 -7.45 -25.50 -18.80
N GLU A 387 -7.63 -24.37 -19.48
CA GLU A 387 -6.74 -23.94 -20.58
C GLU A 387 -5.28 -23.82 -20.11
N ALA A 388 -5.05 -23.23 -18.92
CA ALA A 388 -3.71 -23.07 -18.37
C ALA A 388 -3.06 -24.41 -18.00
N LEU A 389 -3.81 -25.31 -17.37
CA LEU A 389 -3.32 -26.66 -17.02
C LEU A 389 -2.99 -27.47 -18.28
N GLU A 390 -3.86 -27.42 -19.30
CA GLU A 390 -3.63 -28.10 -20.58
C GLU A 390 -2.37 -27.55 -21.27
N ALA A 391 -2.18 -26.23 -21.29
CA ALA A 391 -0.99 -25.59 -21.86
C ALA A 391 0.30 -26.03 -21.14
N ILE A 392 0.29 -26.06 -19.80
CA ILE A 392 1.46 -26.51 -19.02
C ILE A 392 1.78 -27.98 -19.30
N VAL A 393 0.78 -28.85 -19.33
CA VAL A 393 0.98 -30.28 -19.63
C VAL A 393 1.57 -30.47 -21.03
N GLN A 394 1.08 -29.71 -22.01
CA GLN A 394 1.63 -29.74 -23.37
C GLN A 394 3.08 -29.24 -23.40
N ALA A 395 3.39 -28.10 -22.79
CA ALA A 395 4.75 -27.57 -22.73
C ALA A 395 5.73 -28.54 -22.06
N LYS A 396 5.32 -29.18 -20.95
CA LYS A 396 6.11 -30.23 -20.28
C LYS A 396 6.36 -31.46 -21.15
N ALA A 397 5.49 -31.78 -22.11
CA ALA A 397 5.68 -32.91 -23.01
C ALA A 397 6.68 -32.62 -24.14
N TYR A 398 6.96 -31.35 -24.43
CA TYR A 398 7.93 -30.92 -25.45
C TYR A 398 9.35 -30.73 -24.90
N ARG A 399 9.51 -30.62 -23.57
CA ARG A 399 10.80 -30.57 -22.85
C ARG A 399 11.24 -31.97 -22.45
#